data_AF-A0A0D3A0T7-F1
#
_entry.id   AF-A0A0D3A0T7-F1
#
_cell.length_a   1.000
_cell.length_b   1.000
_cell.length_c   1.000
_cell.angle_alpha   90.00
_cell.angle_beta   90.00
_cell.angle_gamma   90.00
#
_symmetry.space_group_name_H-M   'P 1'
#
loop_
_entity.id
_entity.type
_entity.pdbx_description
1 polymer ?
#
loop_
_entity_poly.entity_id
_entity_poly.type
_entity_poly.pdbx_seq_one_letter_code
_entity_poly.pdbx_strand_id
1 'polypeptide(L)'
;MLLGLKVTSSYSAPAHHVKSPLAAEALALLEALVKCRELGLSRIRCESDSAVLIKAIKAESSLAGLYGILADIQALAFSFEYISFHWISRMRM
;
A
#
# COMPACT_ATOMS: atom_id res chain seq x y z
N MET A 1 -11.21 -5.01 29.17
CA MET A 1 -11.36 -5.51 27.79
C MET A 1 -11.62 -4.29 26.91
N LEU A 2 -10.57 -3.71 26.33
CA LEU A 2 -10.72 -2.51 25.50
C LEU A 2 -11.24 -2.93 24.13
N LEU A 3 -12.47 -2.55 23.82
CA LEU A 3 -13.04 -2.59 22.48
C LEU A 3 -12.14 -1.72 21.60
N GLY A 4 -11.37 -2.35 20.72
CA GLY A 4 -10.57 -1.64 19.72
C GLY A 4 -11.50 -0.88 18.80
N LEU A 5 -11.61 0.43 19.01
CA LEU A 5 -12.31 1.33 18.10
C LEU A 5 -11.64 1.20 16.73
N LYS A 6 -12.30 0.52 15.79
CA LYS A 6 -11.90 0.49 14.38
C LYS A 6 -12.24 1.85 13.79
N VAL A 7 -11.33 2.81 13.95
CA VAL A 7 -11.45 4.12 13.31
C VAL A 7 -11.26 3.91 11.80
N THR A 8 -12.32 4.10 11.03
CA THR A 8 -12.27 4.07 9.57
C THR A 8 -12.14 5.49 9.05
N SER A 9 -11.03 5.80 8.40
CA SER A 9 -10.82 7.06 7.69
C SER A 9 -10.62 6.76 6.21
N SER A 10 -11.33 7.48 5.33
CA SER A 10 -11.11 7.42 3.88
C SER A 10 -10.12 8.48 3.45
N TYR A 11 -9.18 8.12 2.59
CA TYR A 11 -8.24 9.05 1.98
C TYR A 11 -8.20 8.78 0.47
N SER A 12 -8.18 9.85 -0.32
CA SER A 12 -8.06 9.79 -1.77
C SER A 12 -7.31 11.02 -2.25
N ALA A 13 -6.29 10.82 -3.07
CA ALA A 13 -5.51 11.89 -3.69
C ALA A 13 -5.34 11.62 -5.19
N PRO A 14 -5.46 12.65 -6.04
CA PRO A 14 -5.23 12.50 -7.48
C PRO A 14 -3.74 12.36 -7.78
N ALA A 15 -3.40 11.45 -8.70
CA ALA A 15 -2.07 11.34 -9.28
C ALA A 15 -2.11 11.76 -10.77
N HIS A 16 -1.24 12.69 -11.16
CA HIS A 16 -1.12 13.14 -12.55
C HIS A 16 -0.07 12.33 -13.32
N HIS A 17 -0.25 12.19 -14.64
CA HIS A 17 0.72 11.55 -15.55
C HIS A 17 1.08 10.09 -15.22
N VAL A 18 0.09 9.32 -14.76
CA VAL A 18 0.30 7.91 -14.43
C VAL A 18 0.40 7.06 -15.70
N LYS A 19 1.48 6.30 -15.84
CA LYS A 19 1.80 5.54 -17.07
C LYS A 19 0.98 4.26 -17.26
N SER A 20 0.35 3.76 -16.20
CA SER A 20 -0.48 2.54 -16.26
C SER A 20 -1.41 2.42 -15.05
N PRO A 21 -2.49 1.62 -15.12
CA PRO A 21 -3.35 1.33 -13.97
C PRO A 21 -2.56 0.75 -12.78
N LEU A 22 -1.61 -0.14 -13.05
CA LEU A 22 -0.78 -0.75 -12.01
C LEU A 22 0.13 0.28 -11.31
N ALA A 23 0.63 1.27 -12.06
CA ALA A 23 1.36 2.39 -11.46
C ALA A 23 0.46 3.25 -10.56
N ALA A 24 -0.80 3.45 -10.95
CA ALA A 24 -1.77 4.18 -10.13
C ALA A 24 -2.02 3.46 -8.79
N GLU A 25 -2.20 2.14 -8.85
CA GLU A 25 -2.41 1.31 -7.65
C GLU A 25 -1.16 1.30 -6.74
N ALA A 26 0.03 1.24 -7.33
CA ALA A 26 1.29 1.31 -6.58
C ALA A 26 1.46 2.67 -5.88
N LEU A 27 1.18 3.77 -6.59
CA LEU A 27 1.20 5.12 -6.01
C LEU A 27 0.14 5.29 -4.91
N ALA A 28 -1.07 4.77 -5.12
CA ALA A 28 -2.12 4.82 -4.11
C ALA A 28 -1.71 4.10 -2.81
N LEU A 29 -1.06 2.93 -2.93
CA LEU A 29 -0.51 2.22 -1.78
C LEU A 29 0.62 3.00 -1.11
N LEU A 30 1.53 3.61 -1.89
CA LEU A 30 2.60 4.44 -1.36
C LEU A 30 2.06 5.61 -0.53
N GLU A 31 1.09 6.36 -1.07
CA GLU A 31 0.43 7.47 -0.36
C GLU A 31 -0.29 7.00 0.91
N ALA A 32 -0.93 5.83 0.87
CA ALA A 32 -1.55 5.23 2.05
C ALA A 32 -0.51 4.94 3.15
N LEU A 33 0.68 4.44 2.79
CA LEU A 33 1.78 4.21 3.74
C LEU A 33 2.32 5.53 4.31
N VAL A 34 2.53 6.55 3.48
CA VAL A 34 2.91 7.89 3.94
C VAL A 34 1.89 8.38 4.95
N LYS A 35 0.60 8.25 4.65
CA LYS A 35 -0.45 8.70 5.55
C LYS A 35 -0.49 7.92 6.87
N CYS A 36 -0.31 6.59 6.82
CA CYS A 36 -0.22 5.78 8.04
C CYS A 36 0.94 6.22 8.94
N ARG A 37 2.09 6.56 8.34
CA ARG A 37 3.25 7.09 9.07
C ARG A 37 2.95 8.44 9.70
N GLU A 38 2.34 9.37 8.97
CA GLU A 38 1.94 10.69 9.49
C GLU A 38 0.96 10.57 10.67
N LEU A 39 0.09 9.56 10.66
CA LEU A 39 -0.86 9.26 11.73
C LEU A 39 -0.20 8.54 12.92
N GLY A 40 1.09 8.22 12.86
CA GLY A 40 1.81 7.52 13.93
C GLY A 40 1.42 6.05 14.07
N LEU A 41 0.87 5.42 13.03
CA LEU A 41 0.53 4.01 13.06
C LEU A 41 1.81 3.17 12.96
N SER A 42 2.06 2.30 13.94
CA SER A 42 3.24 1.42 13.95
C SER A 42 3.00 0.05 13.33
N ARG A 43 1.75 -0.43 13.31
CA ARG A 43 1.37 -1.77 12.84
C ARG A 43 0.26 -1.67 11.82
N ILE A 44 0.52 -2.15 10.60
CA ILE A 44 -0.37 -1.97 9.46
C ILE A 44 -0.60 -3.26 8.66
N ARG A 45 -1.79 -3.37 8.11
CA ARG A 45 -2.20 -4.42 7.16
C ARG A 45 -2.70 -3.75 5.90
N CYS A 46 -1.97 -3.93 4.82
CA CYS A 46 -2.28 -3.37 3.51
C CYS A 46 -3.01 -4.41 2.67
N GLU A 47 -4.17 -4.03 2.14
CA GLU A 47 -4.97 -4.88 1.27
C GLU A 47 -5.14 -4.20 -0.08
N SER A 48 -4.92 -4.95 -1.16
CA SER A 48 -5.15 -4.47 -2.52
C SER A 48 -5.85 -5.55 -3.33
N ASP A 49 -6.70 -5.13 -4.25
CA ASP A 49 -7.34 -6.02 -5.21
C ASP A 49 -6.45 -6.37 -6.42
N SER A 50 -5.26 -5.76 -6.49
CA SER A 50 -4.26 -5.99 -7.52
C SER A 50 -3.32 -7.13 -7.15
N ALA A 51 -3.63 -8.34 -7.65
CA ALA A 51 -2.79 -9.50 -7.43
C ALA A 51 -1.37 -9.30 -7.99
N VAL A 52 -1.24 -8.54 -9.09
CA VAL A 52 0.05 -8.24 -9.71
C VAL A 52 0.90 -7.35 -8.80
N LEU A 53 0.32 -6.29 -8.23
CA LEU A 53 1.03 -5.40 -7.30
C LEU A 53 1.49 -6.15 -6.05
N ILE A 54 0.59 -6.92 -5.42
CA ILE A 54 0.92 -7.68 -4.21
C ILE A 54 2.02 -8.70 -4.48
N LYS A 55 2.01 -9.37 -5.64
CA LYS A 55 3.09 -10.28 -6.05
C LYS A 55 4.41 -9.52 -6.24
N ALA A 56 4.39 -8.37 -6.92
CA ALA A 56 5.60 -7.58 -7.15
C ALA A 56 6.25 -7.09 -5.84
N ILE A 57 5.43 -6.65 -4.88
CA ILE A 57 5.91 -6.25 -3.54
C ILE A 57 6.54 -7.43 -2.81
N LYS A 58 5.86 -8.59 -2.79
CA LYS A 58 6.31 -9.78 -2.06
C LYS A 58 7.52 -10.47 -2.66
N ALA A 59 7.63 -10.47 -3.98
CA ALA A 59 8.74 -11.10 -4.68
C ALA A 59 10.00 -10.24 -4.66
N GLU A 60 9.93 -9.01 -4.14
CA GLU A 60 10.98 -7.98 -4.28
C GLU A 60 11.45 -7.82 -5.74
N SER A 61 10.58 -8.20 -6.68
CA SER A 61 10.92 -8.28 -8.09
C SER A 61 10.65 -6.93 -8.74
N SER A 62 11.64 -6.43 -9.47
CA SER A 62 11.46 -5.23 -10.28
C SER A 62 10.49 -5.51 -11.43
N LEU A 63 9.35 -4.82 -11.43
CA LEU A 63 8.53 -4.72 -12.64
C LEU A 63 8.99 -3.48 -13.41
N ALA A 64 9.36 -3.66 -14.68
CA ALA A 64 9.83 -2.57 -15.53
C ALA A 64 8.83 -1.40 -15.51
N GLY A 65 9.31 -0.20 -15.14
CA GLY A 65 8.48 1.00 -14.99
C GLY A 65 7.89 1.25 -13.58
N LEU A 66 7.99 0.30 -12.65
CA LEU A 66 7.52 0.45 -11.26
C LEU A 66 8.64 0.38 -10.21
N TYR A 67 9.88 0.08 -10.62
CA TYR A 67 10.99 -0.14 -9.70
C TYR A 67 11.14 0.97 -8.65
N GLY A 68 11.10 2.24 -9.06
CA GLY A 68 11.20 3.37 -8.12
C GLY A 68 10.08 3.36 -7.06
N ILE A 69 8.83 3.20 -7.49
CA ILE A 69 7.68 3.17 -6.58
C ILE A 69 7.74 1.96 -5.65
N LEU A 70 8.13 0.79 -6.16
CA LEU A 70 8.28 -0.42 -5.34
C LEU A 70 9.42 -0.27 -4.31
N ALA A 71 10.53 0.35 -4.69
CA ALA A 71 11.62 0.65 -3.78
C ALA A 71 11.18 1.63 -2.68
N ASP A 72 10.42 2.66 -3.02
CA ASP A 72 9.87 3.60 -2.03
C ASP A 72 8.87 2.92 -1.08
N ILE A 73 8.01 2.04 -1.58
CA ILE A 73 7.10 1.22 -0.76
C ILE A 73 7.91 0.37 0.24
N GLN A 74 8.95 -0.31 -0.22
CA GLN A 74 9.80 -1.13 0.66
C GLN A 74 10.55 -0.27 1.69
N ALA A 75 11.10 0.87 1.28
CA ALA A 75 11.76 1.81 2.19
C ALA A 75 10.79 2.34 3.26
N LEU A 76 9.54 2.65 2.90
CA LEU A 76 8.51 3.03 3.86
C LEU A 76 8.13 1.86 4.78
N ALA A 77 8.03 0.64 4.25
CA ALA A 77 7.67 -0.56 5.01
C ALA A 77 8.60 -0.78 6.21
N PHE A 78 9.91 -0.52 6.07
CA PHE A 78 10.88 -0.62 7.16
C PHE A 78 10.67 0.37 8.33
N SER A 79 9.83 1.39 8.16
CA SER A 79 9.51 2.32 9.26
C SER A 79 8.40 1.85 10.20
N PHE A 80 7.71 0.76 9.84
CA PHE A 80 6.65 0.18 10.65
C PHE A 80 7.20 -0.95 11.52
N GLU A 81 6.71 -1.09 12.75
CA GLU A 81 7.00 -2.24 13.62
C GLU A 81 6.50 -3.55 13.00
N TYR A 82 5.35 -3.48 12.32
CA TYR A 82 4.78 -4.60 11.59
C TYR A 82 4.02 -4.13 10.36
N ILE A 83 4.29 -4.73 9.22
CA ILE A 83 3.58 -4.50 7.97
C ILE A 83 3.32 -5.82 7.24
N SER A 84 2.15 -5.94 6.63
CA SER A 84 1.78 -7.10 5.83
C SER A 84 0.97 -6.68 4.61
N PHE A 85 1.20 -7.36 3.48
CA PHE A 85 0.55 -7.08 2.21
C PHE A 85 -0.31 -8.28 1.78
N HIS A 86 -1.59 -8.02 1.50
CA HIS A 86 -2.56 -9.06 1.15
C HIS A 86 -3.32 -8.70 -0.11
N TRP A 87 -3.48 -9.70 -0.98
CA TRP A 87 -4.43 -9.60 -2.07
C TRP A 87 -5.83 -9.93 -1.56
N ILE A 88 -6.81 -9.13 -1.95
CA ILE A 88 -8.23 -9.37 -1.68
C ILE A 88 -9.03 -9.36 -2.98
N SER A 89 -10.14 -10.09 -3.02
CA SER A 89 -11.02 -10.06 -4.20
C SER A 89 -11.86 -8.78 -4.20
N ARG A 90 -12.00 -8.13 -5.37
CA ARG A 90 -12.92 -6.98 -5.55
C ARG A 90 -14.35 -7.29 -5.14
N MET A 91 -14.77 -8.55 -5.28
CA MET A 91 -16.11 -9.02 -4.90
C MET A 91 -16.33 -9.11 -3.37
N ARG A 92 -15.31 -8.79 -2.57
CA ARG A 92 -15.32 -8.91 -1.11
C ARG A 92 -15.00 -7.58 -0.40
N MET A 93 -14.99 -6.47 -1.15
CA MET A 93 -14.91 -5.09 -0.63
C MET A 93 -16.30 -4.53 -0.38
#